data_AF-A0A7C4Z9T8-F1
#
_entry.id   AF-A0A7C4Z9T8-F1
#
_cell.length_a   1.000
_cell.length_b   1.000
_cell.length_c   1.000
_cell.angle_alpha   90.00
_cell.angle_beta   90.00
_cell.angle_gamma   90.00
#
_symmetry.space_group_name_H-M   'P 1'
#
loop_
_entity.id
_entity.type
_entity.pdbx_description
1 polymer ?
#
loop_
_entity_poly.entity_id
_entity_poly.type
_entity_poly.pdbx_seq_one_letter_code
_entity_poly.pdbx_strand_id
1 'polypeptide(L)'
;MSAGLTRRELLVNAFFRPSMGAIAARIMGINAFVAGGARAMSEELAQEWLKGWERYILGSARNRYCDKEMGEEIGWLISPFLSGFYYGYLATCDSKWIDMLVDWADSWIKRGVKEPDGYIGWPKPGGASTSAVPDFYTDNQLGEAMALRPIVLAADAIRKAPKLKEKHGKKAEEYIHLAEQVFAKWDSRGCWREVKNGGVWVVPPFGIDQARGGWTEGYERRHTDGFTLPANKQNLIARWLIAMYDVTKKPIYRTRAEKWWRVMKSRMRLRDGKFYVWNYWDPAGPWDYKSDGSPKHWIGVHPNGGYYAIDVDGIVTAYEHGLVFSKDDINRLIATNRDFMWNGRIEGAKFQRIDGGQPDQRWKDTPGVLWTSLVLYDETLRKVFEANHNPASWGGISTTPWYLSVQTSKR
;
A
#
# COMPACT_ATOMS: atom_id res chain seq x y z
N MET A 1 -2.71 4.32 -30.01
CA MET A 1 -2.23 5.53 -29.32
C MET A 1 -2.88 5.55 -27.94
N SER A 2 -2.14 5.17 -26.90
CA SER A 2 -2.68 5.09 -25.53
C SER A 2 -2.58 6.47 -24.89
N ALA A 3 -3.70 7.16 -24.69
CA ALA A 3 -3.76 8.31 -23.80
C ALA A 3 -3.29 7.84 -22.41
N GLY A 4 -2.28 8.51 -21.84
CA GLY A 4 -1.83 8.21 -20.49
C GLY A 4 -2.93 8.55 -19.49
N LEU A 5 -3.26 7.62 -18.60
CA LEU A 5 -4.17 7.87 -17.48
C LEU A 5 -3.61 9.00 -16.61
N THR A 6 -4.43 10.01 -16.33
CA THR A 6 -4.07 11.11 -15.43
C THR A 6 -4.00 10.62 -13.98
N ARG A 7 -3.23 11.32 -13.12
CA ARG A 7 -3.18 11.05 -11.66
C ARG A 7 -4.56 10.95 -11.01
N ARG A 8 -5.54 11.71 -11.53
CA ARG A 8 -6.92 11.70 -11.08
C ARG A 8 -7.65 10.40 -11.45
N GLU A 9 -7.48 9.90 -12.68
CA GLU A 9 -8.05 8.64 -13.13
C GLU A 9 -7.39 7.42 -12.46
N LEU A 10 -6.10 7.53 -12.11
CA LEU A 10 -5.39 6.52 -11.33
C LEU A 10 -5.95 6.44 -9.91
N LEU A 11 -6.17 7.56 -9.23
CA LEU A 11 -6.68 7.58 -7.85
C LEU A 11 -8.17 7.20 -7.72
N VAL A 12 -8.95 7.30 -8.80
CA VAL A 12 -10.33 6.78 -8.87
C VAL A 12 -10.35 5.25 -9.04
N ASN A 13 -9.30 4.67 -9.64
CA ASN A 13 -9.20 3.23 -9.93
C ASN A 13 -8.15 2.48 -9.09
N ALA A 14 -7.40 3.17 -8.24
CA ALA A 14 -6.31 2.64 -7.43
C ALA A 14 -6.83 2.13 -6.08
N PHE A 15 -7.37 0.91 -6.09
CA PHE A 15 -7.63 0.16 -4.86
C PHE A 15 -6.48 -0.81 -4.64
N PHE A 16 -5.58 -0.43 -3.72
CA PHE A 16 -4.54 -1.30 -3.19
C PHE A 16 -5.11 -2.13 -2.03
N ARG A 17 -4.35 -3.12 -1.54
CA ARG A 17 -4.84 -4.38 -0.91
C ARG A 17 -4.43 -4.59 0.55
N PRO A 18 -4.90 -5.62 1.29
CA PRO A 18 -4.38 -6.05 2.61
C PRO A 18 -3.08 -6.90 2.57
N SER A 19 -2.56 -7.31 3.74
CA SER A 19 -1.43 -8.25 3.88
C SER A 19 -1.82 -9.71 3.79
N MET A 20 -0.84 -10.59 4.01
CA MET A 20 -0.99 -12.04 4.00
C MET A 20 -0.44 -12.68 5.30
N GLY A 21 -0.79 -12.14 6.47
CA GLY A 21 -0.38 -12.77 7.74
C GLY A 21 -0.88 -14.22 7.88
N ALA A 22 -1.98 -14.57 7.21
CA ALA A 22 -2.58 -15.90 7.31
C ALA A 22 -1.83 -17.02 6.54
N ILE A 23 -1.06 -16.71 5.49
CA ILE A 23 -0.39 -17.77 4.68
C ILE A 23 0.91 -18.23 5.34
N ALA A 24 1.64 -17.34 6.03
CA ALA A 24 2.86 -17.71 6.76
C ALA A 24 2.56 -18.50 8.05
N ALA A 25 1.41 -18.27 8.69
CA ALA A 25 1.00 -19.00 9.89
C ALA A 25 0.77 -20.50 9.64
N ARG A 26 0.27 -20.88 8.45
CA ARG A 26 0.05 -22.29 8.09
C ARG A 26 1.34 -23.06 7.77
N ILE A 27 2.38 -22.39 7.25
CA ILE A 27 3.71 -23.02 7.05
C ILE A 27 4.45 -23.17 8.40
N MET A 28 4.07 -22.41 9.43
CA MET A 28 4.70 -22.44 10.77
C MET A 28 3.85 -23.12 11.86
N GLY A 29 2.80 -23.86 11.52
CA GLY A 29 2.01 -24.62 12.51
C GLY A 29 1.26 -23.77 13.54
N ILE A 30 1.06 -22.47 13.27
CA ILE A 30 0.22 -21.61 14.10
C ILE A 30 -1.18 -21.65 13.50
N ASN A 31 -2.14 -22.23 14.23
CA ASN A 31 -3.56 -22.23 13.87
C ASN A 31 -4.09 -20.79 13.80
N ALA A 32 -3.94 -20.14 12.64
CA ALA A 32 -4.67 -18.93 12.32
C ALA A 32 -6.16 -19.30 12.22
N PHE A 33 -6.93 -18.77 13.16
CA PHE A 33 -8.37 -18.94 13.26
C PHE A 33 -9.03 -18.35 12.01
N VAL A 34 -9.29 -19.18 11.00
CA VAL A 34 -10.10 -18.77 9.84
C VAL A 34 -11.54 -18.65 10.33
N ALA A 35 -11.98 -17.42 10.57
CA ALA A 35 -13.35 -17.12 10.93
C ALA A 35 -14.30 -17.47 9.77
N GLY A 36 -15.29 -18.33 10.06
CA GLY A 36 -16.60 -18.41 9.39
C GLY A 36 -16.64 -19.07 8.00
N GLY A 37 -17.49 -20.09 7.88
CA GLY A 37 -17.78 -20.88 6.66
C GLY A 37 -18.40 -20.12 5.47
N ALA A 38 -17.76 -19.05 5.01
CA ALA A 38 -18.10 -18.37 3.76
C ALA A 38 -17.79 -19.31 2.58
N ARG A 39 -18.84 -19.72 1.83
CA ARG A 39 -18.76 -20.53 0.62
C ARG A 39 -17.78 -19.91 -0.37
N ALA A 40 -16.77 -20.65 -0.83
CA ALA A 40 -15.82 -20.18 -1.83
C ALA A 40 -16.52 -19.67 -3.10
N MET A 41 -15.89 -18.73 -3.81
CA MET A 41 -16.30 -18.31 -5.16
C MET A 41 -16.50 -19.54 -6.07
N SER A 42 -17.46 -19.47 -7.01
CA SER A 42 -17.66 -20.57 -7.97
C SER A 42 -16.46 -20.73 -8.90
N GLU A 43 -16.19 -21.97 -9.33
CA GLU A 43 -15.07 -22.25 -10.24
C GLU A 43 -15.25 -21.49 -11.57
N GLU A 44 -16.48 -21.40 -12.07
CA GLU A 44 -16.80 -20.73 -13.33
C GLU A 44 -16.44 -19.24 -13.26
N LEU A 45 -16.82 -18.56 -12.18
CA LEU A 45 -16.52 -17.15 -11.97
C LEU A 45 -15.02 -16.93 -11.78
N ALA A 46 -14.35 -17.82 -11.03
CA ALA A 46 -12.91 -17.75 -10.84
C ALA A 46 -12.13 -17.87 -12.16
N GLN A 47 -12.54 -18.79 -13.05
CA GLN A 47 -11.93 -18.97 -14.37
C GLN A 47 -12.21 -17.78 -15.29
N GLU A 48 -13.42 -17.25 -15.28
CA GLU A 48 -13.77 -16.04 -16.03
C GLU A 48 -12.90 -14.84 -15.59
N TRP A 49 -12.80 -14.63 -14.28
CA TRP A 49 -11.99 -13.56 -13.71
C TRP A 49 -10.51 -13.70 -14.04
N LEU A 50 -9.97 -14.92 -13.92
CA LEU A 50 -8.58 -15.21 -14.24
C LEU A 50 -8.29 -14.90 -15.72
N LYS A 51 -9.16 -15.34 -16.63
CA LYS A 51 -9.02 -15.08 -18.08
C LYS A 51 -9.09 -13.59 -18.42
N GLY A 52 -10.04 -12.86 -17.81
CA GLY A 52 -10.19 -11.42 -17.99
C GLY A 52 -8.98 -10.64 -17.48
N TRP A 53 -8.51 -10.99 -16.28
CA TRP A 53 -7.33 -10.39 -15.68
C TRP A 53 -6.05 -10.67 -16.46
N GLU A 54 -5.79 -11.93 -16.85
CA GLU A 54 -4.57 -12.30 -17.57
C GLU A 54 -4.47 -11.53 -18.90
N ARG A 55 -5.57 -11.45 -19.66
CA ARG A 55 -5.61 -10.65 -20.89
C ARG A 55 -5.29 -9.18 -20.62
N TYR A 56 -5.91 -8.61 -19.58
CA TYR A 56 -5.74 -7.20 -19.25
C TYR A 56 -4.31 -6.88 -18.79
N ILE A 57 -3.77 -7.62 -17.82
CA ILE A 57 -2.43 -7.34 -17.27
C ILE A 57 -1.35 -7.50 -18.34
N LEU A 58 -1.41 -8.54 -19.19
CA LEU A 58 -0.46 -8.74 -20.28
C LEU A 58 -0.53 -7.63 -21.33
N GLY A 59 -1.73 -7.14 -21.63
CA GLY A 59 -1.92 -5.99 -22.53
C GLY A 59 -1.39 -4.70 -21.92
N SER A 60 -1.78 -4.40 -20.69
CA SER A 60 -1.40 -3.19 -19.97
C SER A 60 0.09 -3.14 -19.65
N ALA A 61 0.75 -4.26 -19.34
CA ALA A 61 2.18 -4.30 -19.03
C ALA A 61 3.08 -3.86 -20.20
N ARG A 62 2.54 -3.71 -21.41
CA ARG A 62 3.26 -3.11 -22.56
C ARG A 62 3.52 -1.61 -22.41
N ASN A 63 2.84 -0.93 -21.48
CA ASN A 63 3.06 0.49 -21.21
C ASN A 63 4.46 0.80 -20.62
N ARG A 64 5.09 -0.23 -20.05
CA ARG A 64 6.42 -0.21 -19.44
C ARG A 64 6.67 0.99 -18.53
N TYR A 65 5.77 1.25 -17.58
CA TYR A 65 6.02 2.29 -16.57
C TYR A 65 7.34 2.10 -15.81
N CYS A 66 7.79 0.86 -15.62
CA CYS A 66 9.10 0.55 -15.04
C CYS A 66 10.28 1.20 -15.77
N ASP A 67 10.16 1.48 -17.07
CA ASP A 67 11.25 2.06 -17.88
C ASP A 67 11.30 3.59 -17.78
N LYS A 68 10.29 4.25 -17.20
CA LYS A 68 10.13 5.72 -17.25
C LYS A 68 9.69 6.43 -15.97
N GLU A 69 8.97 5.78 -15.06
CA GLU A 69 8.47 6.42 -13.84
C GLU A 69 9.50 6.47 -12.70
N MET A 70 9.49 7.56 -11.94
CA MET A 70 10.38 7.86 -10.80
C MET A 70 9.52 8.49 -9.68
N GLY A 71 10.08 8.71 -8.49
CA GLY A 71 9.39 9.39 -7.40
C GLY A 71 8.12 8.68 -6.92
N GLU A 72 7.06 9.44 -6.65
CA GLU A 72 5.81 8.88 -6.14
C GLU A 72 5.09 7.99 -7.18
N GLU A 73 5.28 8.26 -8.47
CA GLU A 73 4.68 7.49 -9.56
C GLU A 73 5.16 6.03 -9.58
N ILE A 74 6.32 5.70 -9.00
CA ILE A 74 6.73 4.31 -8.78
C ILE A 74 5.63 3.55 -8.02
N GLY A 75 5.09 4.15 -6.96
CA GLY A 75 4.04 3.54 -6.17
C GLY A 75 2.74 3.41 -6.96
N TRP A 76 2.35 4.45 -7.68
CA TRP A 76 1.05 4.47 -8.36
C TRP A 76 1.00 3.72 -9.68
N LEU A 77 2.12 3.64 -10.42
CA LEU A 77 2.17 3.13 -11.79
C LEU A 77 2.98 1.84 -11.96
N ILE A 78 3.93 1.56 -11.06
CA ILE A 78 4.75 0.33 -11.12
C ILE A 78 4.24 -0.71 -10.13
N SER A 79 3.99 -0.34 -8.88
CA SER A 79 3.58 -1.30 -7.84
C SER A 79 2.31 -2.13 -8.14
N PRO A 80 1.28 -1.63 -8.88
CA PRO A 80 0.14 -2.45 -9.30
C PRO A 80 0.57 -3.67 -10.10
N PHE A 81 1.49 -3.50 -11.05
CA PHE A 81 1.99 -4.59 -11.89
C PHE A 81 2.83 -5.58 -11.08
N LEU A 82 3.78 -5.09 -10.28
CA LEU A 82 4.58 -5.95 -9.40
C LEU A 82 3.70 -6.77 -8.47
N SER A 83 2.66 -6.16 -7.90
CA SER A 83 1.67 -6.87 -7.08
C SER A 83 0.86 -7.86 -7.93
N GLY A 84 0.38 -7.45 -9.10
CA GLY A 84 -0.37 -8.30 -10.02
C GLY A 84 0.40 -9.56 -10.39
N PHE A 85 1.69 -9.43 -10.71
CA PHE A 85 2.57 -10.54 -11.01
C PHE A 85 2.80 -11.45 -9.79
N TYR A 86 3.16 -10.89 -8.63
CA TYR A 86 3.33 -11.69 -7.42
C TYR A 86 2.09 -12.51 -7.06
N TYR A 87 0.93 -11.86 -7.00
CA TYR A 87 -0.32 -12.56 -6.70
C TYR A 87 -0.77 -13.46 -7.85
N GLY A 88 -0.40 -13.14 -9.09
CA GLY A 88 -0.64 -14.00 -10.25
C GLY A 88 0.04 -15.35 -10.09
N TYR A 89 1.28 -15.35 -9.61
CA TYR A 89 1.97 -16.58 -9.21
C TYR A 89 1.21 -17.31 -8.10
N LEU A 90 0.77 -16.63 -7.05
CA LEU A 90 0.03 -17.29 -5.95
C LEU A 90 -1.33 -17.87 -6.38
N ALA A 91 -1.99 -17.23 -7.35
CA ALA A 91 -3.29 -17.69 -7.86
C ALA A 91 -3.17 -18.90 -8.79
N THR A 92 -2.06 -19.02 -9.53
CA THR A 92 -1.93 -19.97 -10.65
C THR A 92 -0.81 -20.98 -10.49
N CYS A 93 0.13 -20.73 -9.57
CA CYS A 93 1.43 -21.42 -9.46
C CYS A 93 2.29 -21.37 -10.73
N ASP A 94 1.96 -20.51 -11.70
CA ASP A 94 2.70 -20.38 -12.96
C ASP A 94 3.91 -19.44 -12.79
N SER A 95 5.11 -19.97 -13.02
CA SER A 95 6.36 -19.22 -12.88
C SER A 95 6.50 -18.05 -13.84
N LYS A 96 5.71 -17.99 -14.94
CA LYS A 96 5.73 -16.86 -15.88
C LYS A 96 5.51 -15.52 -15.17
N TRP A 97 4.70 -15.53 -14.11
CA TRP A 97 4.41 -14.31 -13.36
C TRP A 97 5.59 -13.84 -12.52
N ILE A 98 6.39 -14.76 -11.97
CA ILE A 98 7.65 -14.40 -11.30
C ILE A 98 8.67 -13.89 -12.33
N ASP A 99 8.73 -14.47 -13.52
CA ASP A 99 9.58 -13.99 -14.60
C ASP A 99 9.24 -12.53 -14.99
N MET A 100 7.95 -12.21 -15.14
CA MET A 100 7.49 -10.84 -15.40
C MET A 100 7.78 -9.87 -14.25
N LEU A 101 7.65 -10.33 -13.00
CA LEU A 101 7.98 -9.52 -11.83
C LEU A 101 9.46 -9.15 -11.82
N VAL A 102 10.35 -10.12 -12.05
CA VAL A 102 11.80 -9.89 -12.09
C VAL A 102 12.17 -8.94 -13.21
N ASP A 103 11.61 -9.12 -14.41
CA ASP A 103 11.84 -8.21 -15.55
C ASP A 103 11.44 -6.75 -15.24
N TRP A 104 10.23 -6.55 -14.70
CA TRP A 104 9.75 -5.20 -14.35
C TRP A 104 10.52 -4.58 -13.19
N ALA A 105 10.84 -5.37 -12.16
CA ALA A 105 11.58 -4.89 -11.00
C ALA A 105 13.01 -4.48 -11.40
N ASP A 106 13.73 -5.31 -12.14
CA ASP A 106 15.09 -5.01 -12.58
C ASP A 106 15.14 -3.78 -13.50
N SER A 107 14.14 -3.63 -14.37
CA SER A 107 14.02 -2.46 -15.25
C SER A 107 13.85 -1.15 -14.48
N TRP A 108 13.02 -1.16 -13.43
CA TRP A 108 12.87 -0.02 -12.53
C TRP A 108 14.14 0.22 -11.68
N ILE A 109 14.69 -0.83 -11.08
CA ILE A 109 15.87 -0.73 -10.20
C ILE A 109 17.07 -0.16 -10.94
N LYS A 110 17.28 -0.54 -12.20
CA LYS A 110 18.36 -0.03 -13.07
C LYS A 110 18.34 1.49 -13.24
N ARG A 111 17.19 2.14 -13.01
CA ARG A 111 17.03 3.60 -13.13
C ARG A 111 17.36 4.35 -11.83
N GLY A 112 17.65 3.63 -10.75
CA GLY A 112 18.09 4.23 -9.51
C GLY A 112 19.39 5.00 -9.71
N VAL A 113 19.51 6.15 -9.07
CA VAL A 113 20.71 7.00 -9.10
C VAL A 113 21.36 6.99 -7.72
N LYS A 114 22.68 7.12 -7.67
CA LYS A 114 23.39 7.34 -6.42
C LYS A 114 23.19 8.80 -6.00
N GLU A 115 22.54 9.01 -4.86
CA GLU A 115 22.24 10.33 -4.31
C GLU A 115 23.42 10.87 -3.48
N PRO A 116 23.41 12.15 -3.07
CA PRO A 116 24.58 12.76 -2.43
C PRO A 116 25.01 12.10 -1.10
N ASP A 117 24.11 11.38 -0.42
CA ASP A 117 24.43 10.59 0.78
C ASP A 117 24.89 9.14 0.47
N GLY A 118 25.08 8.82 -0.81
CA GLY A 118 25.60 7.54 -1.28
C GLY A 118 24.56 6.43 -1.44
N TYR A 119 23.32 6.63 -0.99
CA TYR A 119 22.24 5.68 -1.19
C TYR A 119 21.68 5.74 -2.62
N ILE A 120 21.00 4.67 -3.03
CA ILE A 120 20.23 4.67 -4.28
C ILE A 120 18.86 5.31 -4.04
N GLY A 121 18.46 6.20 -4.93
CA GLY A 121 17.14 6.81 -4.98
C GLY A 121 16.59 6.91 -6.40
N TRP A 122 15.34 7.33 -6.50
CA TRP A 122 14.65 7.59 -7.76
C TRP A 122 14.01 8.98 -7.72
N PRO A 123 14.82 10.05 -7.60
CA PRO A 123 14.31 11.38 -7.39
C PRO A 123 13.74 11.95 -8.70
N LYS A 124 12.71 12.79 -8.58
CA LYS A 124 12.03 13.42 -9.72
C LYS A 124 11.69 14.87 -9.41
N PRO A 125 11.70 15.80 -10.40
CA PRO A 125 11.19 17.14 -10.19
C PRO A 125 9.66 17.12 -10.24
N GLY A 126 9.00 17.89 -9.38
CA GLY A 126 7.54 17.93 -9.31
C GLY A 126 6.89 16.61 -8.84
N GLY A 127 6.53 16.53 -7.56
CA GLY A 127 5.84 15.40 -6.93
C GLY A 127 5.25 15.77 -5.57
N ALA A 128 4.54 14.85 -4.90
CA ALA A 128 3.94 15.17 -3.59
C ALA A 128 4.97 15.52 -2.50
N SER A 129 6.21 15.02 -2.61
CA SER A 129 7.31 15.40 -1.73
C SER A 129 7.89 16.78 -2.07
N THR A 130 7.78 17.25 -3.32
CA THR A 130 8.38 18.53 -3.75
C THR A 130 7.59 19.75 -3.30
N SER A 131 6.35 19.59 -2.79
CA SER A 131 5.67 20.71 -2.13
C SER A 131 6.43 21.21 -0.89
N ALA A 132 7.29 20.37 -0.29
CA ALA A 132 8.16 20.75 0.81
C ALA A 132 9.39 21.55 0.36
N VAL A 133 9.87 21.29 -0.86
CA VAL A 133 11.06 21.88 -1.46
C VAL A 133 10.82 22.07 -2.97
N PRO A 134 10.09 23.13 -3.37
CA PRO A 134 9.81 23.39 -4.78
C PRO A 134 11.12 23.52 -5.56
N ASP A 135 11.06 23.24 -6.86
CA ASP A 135 12.18 23.35 -7.81
C ASP A 135 13.34 22.34 -7.63
N PHE A 136 13.31 21.55 -6.56
CA PHE A 136 14.31 20.51 -6.31
C PHE A 136 13.79 19.10 -6.62
N TYR A 137 14.75 18.21 -6.86
CA TYR A 137 14.49 16.80 -7.06
C TYR A 137 14.29 16.13 -5.70
N THR A 138 13.22 15.36 -5.54
CA THR A 138 12.98 14.65 -4.29
C THR A 138 12.70 13.19 -4.53
N ASP A 139 13.25 12.38 -3.64
CA ASP A 139 12.85 11.01 -3.46
C ASP A 139 11.47 10.91 -2.79
N ASN A 140 10.84 9.75 -2.93
CA ASN A 140 9.51 9.52 -2.37
C ASN A 140 9.41 8.16 -1.69
N GLN A 141 9.41 8.19 -0.34
CA GLN A 141 9.34 6.99 0.48
C GLN A 141 8.11 6.11 0.21
N LEU A 142 6.97 6.74 -0.09
CA LEU A 142 5.76 6.01 -0.43
C LEU A 142 5.96 5.19 -1.70
N GLY A 143 6.43 5.83 -2.77
CA GLY A 143 6.64 5.18 -4.07
C GLY A 143 7.53 3.95 -3.94
N GLU A 144 8.65 4.12 -3.24
CA GLU A 144 9.60 3.03 -2.97
C GLU A 144 8.98 1.93 -2.09
N ALA A 145 8.35 2.25 -0.97
CA ALA A 145 7.72 1.26 -0.11
C ALA A 145 6.65 0.43 -0.84
N MET A 146 5.84 1.09 -1.68
CA MET A 146 4.81 0.42 -2.47
C MET A 146 5.39 -0.56 -3.49
N ALA A 147 6.47 -0.21 -4.20
CA ALA A 147 7.12 -1.09 -5.17
C ALA A 147 8.01 -2.16 -4.53
N LEU A 148 8.66 -1.86 -3.41
CA LEU A 148 9.50 -2.81 -2.68
C LEU A 148 8.68 -3.91 -2.01
N ARG A 149 7.49 -3.60 -1.51
CA ARG A 149 6.64 -4.60 -0.85
C ARG A 149 6.38 -5.87 -1.70
N PRO A 150 5.85 -5.79 -2.94
CA PRO A 150 5.59 -6.99 -3.73
C PRO A 150 6.87 -7.76 -4.11
N ILE A 151 8.01 -7.09 -4.32
CA ILE A 151 9.27 -7.80 -4.61
C ILE A 151 9.85 -8.51 -3.38
N VAL A 152 9.67 -7.95 -2.17
CA VAL A 152 10.04 -8.61 -0.91
C VAL A 152 9.18 -9.85 -0.66
N LEU A 153 7.87 -9.74 -0.91
CA LEU A 153 6.96 -10.90 -0.82
C LEU A 153 7.29 -11.98 -1.86
N ALA A 154 7.61 -11.57 -3.09
CA ALA A 154 8.04 -12.51 -4.13
C ALA A 154 9.38 -13.17 -3.78
N ALA A 155 10.33 -12.44 -3.20
CA ALA A 155 11.62 -12.98 -2.76
C ALA A 155 11.43 -14.10 -1.72
N ASP A 156 10.49 -13.95 -0.79
CA ASP A 156 10.14 -15.01 0.17
C ASP A 156 9.56 -16.24 -0.52
N ALA A 157 8.62 -16.05 -1.45
CA ALA A 157 8.04 -17.14 -2.23
C ALA A 157 9.10 -17.88 -3.07
N ILE A 158 10.01 -17.14 -3.73
CA ILE A 158 11.14 -17.68 -4.49
C ILE A 158 12.03 -18.54 -3.60
N ARG A 159 12.40 -18.06 -2.41
CA ARG A 159 13.25 -18.81 -1.46
C ARG A 159 12.63 -20.14 -1.01
N LYS A 160 11.29 -20.19 -0.93
CA LYS A 160 10.53 -21.36 -0.45
C LYS A 160 10.22 -22.39 -1.55
N ALA A 161 10.25 -22.01 -2.82
CA ALA A 161 9.93 -22.89 -3.94
C ALA A 161 11.22 -23.33 -4.68
N PRO A 162 11.63 -24.62 -4.65
CA PRO A 162 12.92 -25.06 -5.19
C PRO A 162 13.20 -24.64 -6.64
N LYS A 163 12.23 -24.81 -7.54
CA LYS A 163 12.37 -24.42 -8.95
C LYS A 163 12.53 -22.92 -9.15
N LEU A 164 11.82 -22.11 -8.36
CA LEU A 164 11.99 -20.66 -8.41
C LEU A 164 13.31 -20.24 -7.79
N LYS A 165 13.73 -20.88 -6.70
CA LYS A 165 15.02 -20.62 -6.04
C LYS A 165 16.19 -20.90 -6.97
N GLU A 166 16.14 -21.99 -7.72
CA GLU A 166 17.15 -22.33 -8.72
C GLU A 166 17.30 -21.22 -9.78
N LYS A 167 16.19 -20.72 -10.30
CA LYS A 167 16.18 -19.70 -11.36
C LYS A 167 16.44 -18.27 -10.86
N HIS A 168 15.80 -17.88 -9.75
CA HIS A 168 15.68 -16.49 -9.28
C HIS A 168 16.22 -16.26 -7.87
N GLY A 169 16.81 -17.27 -7.23
CA GLY A 169 17.27 -17.18 -5.83
C GLY A 169 18.23 -16.01 -5.59
N LYS A 170 19.18 -15.77 -6.51
CA LYS A 170 20.09 -14.62 -6.44
C LYS A 170 19.33 -13.29 -6.46
N LYS A 171 18.33 -13.15 -7.33
CA LYS A 171 17.50 -11.95 -7.44
C LYS A 171 16.67 -11.71 -6.18
N ALA A 172 16.15 -12.77 -5.57
CA ALA A 172 15.47 -12.67 -4.28
C ALA A 172 16.37 -12.07 -3.19
N GLU A 173 17.64 -12.49 -3.11
CA GLU A 173 18.61 -11.90 -2.18
C GLU A 173 18.90 -10.42 -2.50
N GLU A 174 19.10 -10.09 -3.78
CA GLU A 174 19.34 -8.71 -4.24
C GLU A 174 18.18 -7.77 -3.87
N TYR A 175 16.92 -8.21 -4.03
CA TYR A 175 15.74 -7.40 -3.69
C TYR A 175 15.59 -7.17 -2.19
N ILE A 176 15.88 -8.18 -1.38
CA ILE A 176 15.84 -8.04 0.07
C ILE A 176 16.94 -7.06 0.50
N HIS A 177 18.17 -7.23 -0.02
CA HIS A 177 19.27 -6.32 0.29
C HIS A 177 18.95 -4.86 -0.11
N LEU A 178 18.40 -4.65 -1.30
CA LEU A 178 17.95 -3.32 -1.74
C LEU A 178 16.91 -2.73 -0.78
N ALA A 179 15.92 -3.52 -0.36
CA ALA A 179 14.91 -3.06 0.58
C ALA A 179 15.51 -2.71 1.95
N GLU A 180 16.52 -3.44 2.42
CA GLU A 180 17.27 -3.09 3.64
C GLU A 180 18.03 -1.76 3.48
N GLN A 181 18.67 -1.53 2.33
CA GLN A 181 19.37 -0.28 2.02
C GLN A 181 18.40 0.91 1.93
N VAL A 182 17.24 0.74 1.28
CA VAL A 182 16.22 1.80 1.20
C VAL A 182 15.64 2.11 2.57
N PHE A 183 15.44 1.11 3.43
CA PHE A 183 15.06 1.37 4.82
C PHE A 183 16.12 2.21 5.54
N ALA A 184 17.39 1.80 5.46
CA ALA A 184 18.50 2.51 6.09
C ALA A 184 18.62 3.95 5.60
N LYS A 185 18.42 4.18 4.28
CA LYS A 185 18.36 5.50 3.66
C LYS A 185 17.35 6.42 4.35
N TRP A 186 16.09 6.00 4.43
CA TRP A 186 15.04 6.82 5.05
C TRP A 186 15.26 7.02 6.55
N ASP A 187 15.85 6.02 7.21
CA ASP A 187 16.18 6.14 8.62
C ASP A 187 17.29 7.15 8.88
N SER A 188 18.40 7.06 8.15
CA SER A 188 19.54 7.98 8.28
C SER A 188 19.20 9.41 7.87
N ARG A 189 18.22 9.57 6.99
CA ARG A 189 17.66 10.88 6.62
C ARG A 189 16.81 11.50 7.71
N GLY A 190 16.64 10.81 8.84
CA GLY A 190 15.79 11.29 9.93
C GLY A 190 14.33 11.34 9.49
N CYS A 191 13.84 10.40 8.68
CA CYS A 191 12.42 10.41 8.34
C CYS A 191 11.56 9.72 9.42
N TRP A 192 12.14 8.92 10.32
CA TRP A 192 11.40 8.34 11.46
C TRP A 192 11.38 9.30 12.66
N ARG A 193 10.21 9.43 13.31
CA ARG A 193 10.02 10.21 14.54
C ARG A 193 9.24 9.39 15.57
N GLU A 194 9.79 9.29 16.77
CA GLU A 194 9.08 8.77 17.92
C GLU A 194 8.07 9.81 18.42
N VAL A 195 6.87 9.36 18.80
CA VAL A 195 5.81 10.19 19.37
C VAL A 195 5.21 9.48 20.58
N LYS A 196 4.46 10.20 21.42
CA LYS A 196 3.95 9.68 22.71
C LYS A 196 3.33 8.28 22.62
N ASN A 197 2.53 8.02 21.58
CA ASN A 197 1.79 6.77 21.40
C ASN A 197 2.34 5.87 20.28
N GLY A 198 3.59 6.07 19.85
CA GLY A 198 4.18 5.25 18.79
C GLY A 198 5.20 6.02 17.97
N GLY A 199 5.05 6.02 16.64
CA GLY A 199 5.99 6.69 15.75
C GLY A 199 5.41 6.92 14.37
N VAL A 200 5.99 7.91 13.68
CA VAL A 200 5.54 8.37 12.36
C VAL A 200 6.71 8.56 11.43
N TRP A 201 6.48 8.37 10.13
CA TRP A 201 7.38 8.82 9.08
C TRP A 201 7.06 10.25 8.64
N VAL A 202 8.08 11.05 8.34
CA VAL A 202 7.95 12.45 7.91
C VAL A 202 8.48 12.64 6.49
N VAL A 203 7.87 13.58 5.75
CA VAL A 203 8.44 14.09 4.50
C VAL A 203 9.71 14.87 4.84
N PRO A 204 10.85 14.56 4.19
CA PRO A 204 12.09 15.27 4.45
C PRO A 204 11.98 16.75 4.02
N PRO A 205 12.63 17.67 4.75
CA PRO A 205 12.62 19.11 4.43
C PRO A 205 13.69 19.51 3.39
N PHE A 206 14.16 18.57 2.58
CA PHE A 206 15.28 18.78 1.66
C PHE A 206 15.07 18.05 0.33
N GLY A 207 15.83 18.47 -0.68
CA GLY A 207 15.88 17.86 -2.00
C GLY A 207 17.29 17.93 -2.57
N ILE A 208 17.47 17.39 -3.77
CA ILE A 208 18.72 17.44 -4.53
C ILE A 208 18.70 18.70 -5.39
N ASP A 209 19.71 19.53 -5.19
CA ASP A 209 20.05 20.64 -6.08
C ASP A 209 20.95 20.09 -7.19
N GLN A 210 20.39 19.91 -8.39
CA GLN A 210 21.14 19.40 -9.54
C GLN A 210 22.22 20.36 -10.02
N ALA A 211 22.07 21.67 -9.81
CA ALA A 211 23.07 22.65 -10.22
C ALA A 211 24.32 22.58 -9.33
N ARG A 212 24.13 22.33 -8.03
CA ARG A 212 25.23 22.17 -7.06
C ARG A 212 25.71 20.73 -6.91
N GLY A 213 24.95 19.75 -7.39
CA GLY A 213 25.26 18.32 -7.24
C GLY A 213 25.14 17.82 -5.79
N GLY A 214 24.36 18.50 -4.95
CA GLY A 214 24.32 18.25 -3.51
C GLY A 214 22.92 18.42 -2.91
N TRP A 215 22.81 18.15 -1.61
CA TRP A 215 21.59 18.40 -0.86
C TRP A 215 21.32 19.89 -0.68
N THR A 216 20.05 20.28 -0.62
CA THR A 216 19.68 21.63 -0.14
C THR A 216 19.99 21.79 1.36
N GLU A 217 20.04 23.04 1.82
CA GLU A 217 20.33 23.39 3.23
C GLU A 217 19.37 22.75 4.25
N GLY A 218 18.18 22.34 3.81
CA GLY A 218 17.23 21.60 4.65
C GLY A 218 17.79 20.26 5.16
N TYR A 219 18.83 19.70 4.53
CA TYR A 219 19.42 18.45 4.94
C TYR A 219 20.04 18.53 6.34
N GLU A 220 20.63 19.66 6.71
CA GLU A 220 21.17 19.87 8.06
C GLU A 220 20.07 19.90 9.13
N ARG A 221 18.85 20.30 8.76
CA ARG A 221 17.68 20.36 9.65
C ARG A 221 16.80 19.11 9.57
N ARG A 222 17.23 18.05 8.87
CA ARG A 222 16.42 16.85 8.61
C ARG A 222 15.92 16.09 9.84
N HIS A 223 16.49 16.34 11.02
CA HIS A 223 16.09 15.71 12.28
C HIS A 223 15.05 16.53 13.07
N THR A 224 14.84 17.80 12.73
CA THR A 224 13.92 18.71 13.44
C THR A 224 12.78 19.18 12.56
N ASP A 225 13.06 19.42 11.28
CA ASP A 225 12.10 19.92 10.30
C ASP A 225 11.40 18.75 9.57
N GLY A 226 10.55 19.11 8.61
CA GLY A 226 9.70 18.20 7.85
C GLY A 226 8.23 18.35 8.24
N PHE A 227 7.41 17.39 7.81
CA PHE A 227 6.03 17.23 8.26
C PHE A 227 5.60 15.77 8.18
N THR A 228 4.72 15.32 9.06
CA THR A 228 4.26 13.92 9.17
C THR A 228 3.61 13.46 7.88
N LEU A 229 3.86 12.24 7.41
CA LEU A 229 3.10 11.66 6.28
C LEU A 229 1.63 11.36 6.67
N PRO A 230 0.65 11.54 5.77
CA PRO A 230 -0.74 11.18 6.02
C PRO A 230 -0.93 9.67 6.22
N ALA A 231 -2.07 9.29 6.82
CA ALA A 231 -2.31 7.92 7.31
C ALA A 231 -2.16 6.84 6.24
N ASN A 232 -2.68 7.08 5.03
CA ASN A 232 -2.62 6.14 3.93
C ASN A 232 -1.16 5.79 3.56
N LYS A 233 -0.28 6.78 3.55
CA LYS A 233 1.14 6.59 3.22
C LYS A 233 1.87 5.84 4.32
N GLN A 234 1.59 6.20 5.57
CA GLN A 234 2.15 5.52 6.73
C GLN A 234 1.73 4.04 6.77
N ASN A 235 0.47 3.75 6.45
CA ASN A 235 -0.04 2.38 6.35
C ASN A 235 0.65 1.58 5.25
N LEU A 236 0.89 2.17 4.07
CA LEU A 236 1.63 1.50 2.99
C LEU A 236 3.09 1.23 3.36
N ILE A 237 3.75 2.17 4.06
CA ILE A 237 5.10 1.96 4.60
C ILE A 237 5.09 0.84 5.65
N ALA A 238 4.18 0.87 6.61
CA ALA A 238 4.07 -0.16 7.64
C ALA A 238 3.84 -1.56 7.05
N ARG A 239 3.05 -1.66 5.97
CA ARG A 239 2.82 -2.91 5.23
C ARG A 239 4.05 -3.42 4.49
N TRP A 240 4.94 -2.55 4.05
CA TRP A 240 6.25 -2.94 3.53
C TRP A 240 7.16 -3.41 4.67
N LEU A 241 7.22 -2.67 5.78
CA LEU A 241 8.04 -3.02 6.94
C LEU A 241 7.64 -4.37 7.54
N ILE A 242 6.35 -4.69 7.65
CA ILE A 242 5.96 -5.99 8.16
C ILE A 242 6.32 -7.13 7.20
N ALA A 243 6.27 -6.91 5.88
CA ALA A 243 6.79 -7.86 4.91
C ALA A 243 8.31 -8.04 5.05
N MET A 244 9.05 -6.96 5.30
CA MET A 244 10.48 -7.04 5.61
C MET A 244 10.74 -7.86 6.88
N TYR A 245 9.95 -7.67 7.94
CA TYR A 245 10.05 -8.48 9.15
C TYR A 245 9.77 -9.97 8.86
N ASP A 246 8.73 -10.28 8.10
CA ASP A 246 8.36 -11.66 7.81
C ASP A 246 9.51 -12.43 7.13
N VAL A 247 10.28 -11.74 6.27
CA VAL A 247 11.37 -12.34 5.50
C VAL A 247 12.72 -12.32 6.21
N THR A 248 13.04 -11.25 6.93
CA THR A 248 14.37 -11.04 7.52
C THR A 248 14.42 -11.36 9.02
N LYS A 249 13.26 -11.40 9.68
CA LYS A 249 13.09 -11.48 11.15
C LYS A 249 13.76 -10.36 11.94
N LYS A 250 14.24 -9.29 11.29
CA LYS A 250 14.86 -8.15 11.97
C LYS A 250 13.79 -7.34 12.73
N PRO A 251 13.87 -7.19 14.07
CA PRO A 251 12.78 -6.69 14.89
C PRO A 251 12.44 -5.20 14.65
N ILE A 252 13.39 -4.42 14.11
CA ILE A 252 13.18 -3.00 13.85
C ILE A 252 12.01 -2.74 12.89
N TYR A 253 11.83 -3.60 11.89
CA TYR A 253 10.75 -3.42 10.91
C TYR A 253 9.38 -3.63 11.53
N ARG A 254 9.20 -4.72 12.30
CA ARG A 254 7.97 -4.98 13.08
C ARG A 254 7.71 -3.87 14.08
N THR A 255 8.74 -3.43 14.80
CA THR A 255 8.62 -2.39 15.84
C THR A 255 8.11 -1.08 15.26
N ARG A 256 8.65 -0.63 14.12
CA ARG A 256 8.20 0.62 13.48
C ARG A 256 6.80 0.51 12.89
N ALA A 257 6.47 -0.62 12.26
CA ALA A 257 5.12 -0.86 11.77
C ALA A 257 4.10 -0.83 12.92
N GLU A 258 4.38 -1.54 14.02
CA GLU A 258 3.54 -1.58 15.22
C GLU A 258 3.38 -0.20 15.86
N LYS A 259 4.46 0.57 15.97
CA LYS A 259 4.42 1.94 16.49
C LYS A 259 3.54 2.86 15.64
N TRP A 260 3.61 2.77 14.31
CA TRP A 260 2.66 3.49 13.46
C TRP A 260 1.21 3.05 13.72
N TRP A 261 0.96 1.75 13.75
CA TRP A 261 -0.40 1.23 13.95
C TRP A 261 -1.01 1.65 15.29
N ARG A 262 -0.21 1.79 16.35
CA ARG A 262 -0.67 2.36 17.63
C ARG A 262 -1.12 3.83 17.47
N VAL A 263 -0.36 4.63 16.70
CA VAL A 263 -0.76 6.01 16.36
C VAL A 263 -2.06 6.00 15.56
N MET A 264 -2.17 5.15 14.53
CA MET A 264 -3.38 5.02 13.72
C MET A 264 -4.60 4.70 14.59
N LYS A 265 -4.51 3.67 15.45
CA LYS A 265 -5.59 3.28 16.35
C LYS A 265 -6.00 4.41 17.29
N SER A 266 -5.03 5.17 17.81
CA SER A 266 -5.33 6.30 18.70
C SER A 266 -6.07 7.47 18.03
N ARG A 267 -6.05 7.54 16.69
CA ARG A 267 -6.72 8.59 15.90
C ARG A 267 -8.13 8.20 15.46
N MET A 268 -8.50 6.92 15.59
CA MET A 268 -9.83 6.43 15.25
C MET A 268 -10.82 6.79 16.36
N ARG A 269 -11.95 7.37 15.95
CA ARG A 269 -13.03 7.82 16.84
C ARG A 269 -14.31 7.06 16.53
N LEU A 270 -15.15 6.89 17.54
CA LEU A 270 -16.49 6.36 17.34
C LEU A 270 -17.45 7.49 16.95
N ARG A 271 -18.20 7.27 15.88
CA ARG A 271 -19.37 8.02 15.49
C ARG A 271 -20.62 7.23 15.91
N ASP A 272 -21.57 7.92 16.52
CA ASP A 272 -22.85 7.35 16.97
C ASP A 272 -22.66 6.10 17.86
N GLY A 273 -21.55 6.05 18.61
CA GLY A 273 -21.15 4.93 19.46
C GLY A 273 -20.79 3.62 18.72
N LYS A 274 -20.89 3.59 17.38
CA LYS A 274 -20.83 2.35 16.59
C LYS A 274 -19.77 2.34 15.50
N PHE A 275 -19.70 3.40 14.69
CA PHE A 275 -18.92 3.43 13.45
C PHE A 275 -17.57 4.13 13.63
N TYR A 276 -16.54 3.69 12.91
CA TYR A 276 -15.25 4.37 12.95
C TYR A 276 -15.19 5.54 11.98
N VAL A 277 -14.58 6.63 12.44
CA VAL A 277 -14.20 7.78 11.63
C VAL A 277 -12.82 8.29 12.08
N TRP A 278 -12.00 8.74 11.13
CA TRP A 278 -10.67 9.30 11.39
C TRP A 278 -10.33 10.36 10.37
N ASN A 279 -9.36 11.22 10.70
CA ASN A 279 -8.82 12.18 9.74
C ASN A 279 -7.79 11.48 8.85
N TYR A 280 -7.70 11.91 7.60
CA TYR A 280 -6.66 11.52 6.67
C TYR A 280 -5.26 11.92 7.14
N TRP A 281 -5.19 13.07 7.81
CA TRP A 281 -3.95 13.64 8.29
C TRP A 281 -4.19 14.32 9.62
N ASP A 282 -3.41 13.93 10.63
CA ASP A 282 -3.34 14.59 11.92
C ASP A 282 -1.88 14.95 12.22
N PRO A 283 -1.62 16.12 12.84
CA PRO A 283 -0.33 16.45 13.40
C PRO A 283 0.14 15.36 14.38
N ALA A 284 1.45 15.15 14.44
CA ALA A 284 2.09 14.18 15.33
C ALA A 284 3.19 14.81 16.20
N GLY A 285 3.68 15.99 15.84
CA GLY A 285 4.67 16.72 16.63
C GLY A 285 4.82 18.18 16.21
N PRO A 286 5.73 18.93 16.86
CA PRO A 286 5.95 20.35 16.59
C PRO A 286 6.30 20.66 15.14
N TRP A 287 6.95 19.72 14.43
CA TRP A 287 7.31 19.85 13.01
C TRP A 287 6.09 20.01 12.09
N ASP A 288 4.89 19.60 12.51
CA ASP A 288 3.66 19.76 11.74
C ASP A 288 3.06 21.17 11.79
N TYR A 289 3.62 22.06 12.60
CA TYR A 289 3.12 23.43 12.80
C TYR A 289 4.08 24.47 12.25
N LYS A 290 3.51 25.57 11.76
CA LYS A 290 4.26 26.79 11.42
C LYS A 290 4.54 27.59 12.70
N SER A 291 5.36 28.63 12.58
CA SER A 291 5.72 29.51 13.70
C SER A 291 4.52 30.24 14.32
N ASP A 292 3.45 30.46 13.55
CA ASP A 292 2.19 31.05 14.02
C ASP A 292 1.25 30.05 14.71
N GLY A 293 1.66 28.78 14.85
CA GLY A 293 0.87 27.70 15.43
C GLY A 293 -0.17 27.08 14.49
N SER A 294 -0.30 27.56 13.25
CA SER A 294 -1.17 26.92 12.25
C SER A 294 -0.55 25.64 11.69
N PRO A 295 -1.36 24.63 11.31
CA PRO A 295 -0.82 23.40 10.75
C PRO A 295 -0.24 23.62 9.34
N LYS A 296 0.82 22.88 9.00
CA LYS A 296 1.44 22.86 7.66
C LYS A 296 0.61 22.09 6.63
N HIS A 297 -0.38 21.32 7.07
CA HIS A 297 -1.24 20.50 6.24
C HIS A 297 -2.70 20.59 6.69
N TRP A 298 -3.60 20.14 5.81
CA TRP A 298 -5.02 20.12 6.08
C TRP A 298 -5.42 18.91 6.94
N ILE A 299 -6.25 19.16 7.95
CA ILE A 299 -6.74 18.16 8.90
C ILE A 299 -8.22 17.89 8.64
N GLY A 300 -8.56 16.64 8.34
CA GLY A 300 -9.94 16.22 8.17
C GLY A 300 -10.09 14.88 7.44
N VAL A 301 -11.34 14.45 7.24
CA VAL A 301 -11.68 13.22 6.51
C VAL A 301 -11.52 13.46 5.00
N HIS A 302 -10.59 12.76 4.36
CA HIS A 302 -10.32 12.99 2.95
C HIS A 302 -11.53 12.68 2.07
N PRO A 303 -11.81 13.50 1.05
CA PRO A 303 -12.99 13.33 0.20
C PRO A 303 -12.95 12.14 -0.77
N ASN A 304 -11.76 11.64 -1.09
CA ASN A 304 -11.58 10.40 -1.85
C ASN A 304 -11.57 9.20 -0.90
N GLY A 305 -12.51 8.27 -1.09
CA GLY A 305 -12.58 7.06 -0.29
C GLY A 305 -11.53 5.99 -0.53
N GLY A 306 -10.79 6.06 -1.63
CA GLY A 306 -9.63 5.19 -1.83
C GLY A 306 -8.58 5.32 -0.72
N TYR A 307 -8.45 6.48 -0.07
CA TYR A 307 -7.43 6.67 0.96
C TYR A 307 -7.76 5.99 2.28
N TYR A 308 -9.01 6.02 2.73
CA TYR A 308 -9.38 5.24 3.90
C TYR A 308 -9.50 3.75 3.60
N ALA A 309 -9.72 3.34 2.34
CA ALA A 309 -9.56 1.93 1.97
C ALA A 309 -8.11 1.44 2.16
N ILE A 310 -7.12 2.26 1.78
CA ILE A 310 -5.69 1.99 2.04
C ILE A 310 -5.40 1.93 3.55
N ASP A 311 -6.05 2.78 4.35
CA ASP A 311 -5.91 2.73 5.81
C ASP A 311 -6.42 1.40 6.36
N VAL A 312 -7.60 0.97 5.91
CA VAL A 312 -8.23 -0.28 6.33
C VAL A 312 -7.37 -1.49 5.93
N ASP A 313 -6.71 -1.44 4.77
CA ASP A 313 -5.73 -2.47 4.41
C ASP A 313 -4.56 -2.56 5.40
N GLY A 314 -4.06 -1.40 5.86
CA GLY A 314 -3.03 -1.32 6.89
C GLY A 314 -3.52 -1.89 8.22
N ILE A 315 -4.77 -1.61 8.60
CA ILE A 315 -5.38 -2.11 9.83
C ILE A 315 -5.60 -3.62 9.77
N VAL A 316 -6.18 -4.13 8.68
CA VAL A 316 -6.36 -5.57 8.46
C VAL A 316 -5.01 -6.28 8.44
N THR A 317 -3.99 -5.64 7.86
CA THR A 317 -2.62 -6.17 7.90
C THR A 317 -2.12 -6.34 9.33
N ALA A 318 -2.26 -5.30 10.15
CA ALA A 318 -1.84 -5.35 11.54
C ALA A 318 -2.59 -6.45 12.31
N TYR A 319 -3.91 -6.55 12.12
CA TYR A 319 -4.75 -7.59 12.72
C TYR A 319 -4.29 -9.01 12.34
N GLU A 320 -4.03 -9.27 11.06
CA GLU A 320 -3.57 -10.57 10.56
C GLU A 320 -2.20 -10.98 11.15
N HIS A 321 -1.40 -10.00 11.55
CA HIS A 321 -0.11 -10.21 12.22
C HIS A 321 -0.22 -10.20 13.76
N GLY A 322 -1.43 -10.13 14.31
CA GLY A 322 -1.68 -10.10 15.76
C GLY A 322 -1.19 -8.81 16.43
N LEU A 323 -1.20 -7.68 15.70
CA LEU A 323 -0.68 -6.40 16.14
C LEU A 323 -1.78 -5.36 16.28
N VAL A 324 -1.83 -4.72 17.45
CA VAL A 324 -2.59 -3.49 17.78
C VAL A 324 -4.12 -3.59 17.69
N PHE A 325 -4.65 -4.14 16.60
CA PHE A 325 -6.06 -4.25 16.29
C PHE A 325 -6.58 -5.64 16.63
N SER A 326 -7.79 -5.68 17.18
CA SER A 326 -8.49 -6.88 17.61
C SER A 326 -9.60 -7.26 16.63
N LYS A 327 -10.25 -8.40 16.88
CA LYS A 327 -11.44 -8.81 16.14
C LYS A 327 -12.59 -7.79 16.27
N ASP A 328 -12.71 -7.12 17.42
CA ASP A 328 -13.73 -6.09 17.62
C ASP A 328 -13.46 -4.86 16.76
N ASP A 329 -12.19 -4.49 16.56
CA ASP A 329 -11.83 -3.43 15.63
C ASP A 329 -12.25 -3.79 14.20
N ILE A 330 -11.98 -5.04 13.76
CA ILE A 330 -12.41 -5.53 12.43
C ILE A 330 -13.93 -5.54 12.30
N ASN A 331 -14.67 -6.03 13.31
CA ASN A 331 -16.14 -6.03 13.30
C ASN A 331 -16.71 -4.61 13.18
N ARG A 332 -16.07 -3.62 13.82
CA ARG A 332 -16.48 -2.22 13.72
C ARG A 332 -16.17 -1.60 12.36
N LEU A 333 -15.04 -1.96 11.75
CA LEU A 333 -14.75 -1.56 10.37
C LEU A 333 -15.76 -2.17 9.38
N ILE A 334 -16.13 -3.44 9.57
CA ILE A 334 -17.21 -4.08 8.80
C ILE A 334 -18.52 -3.32 8.99
N ALA A 335 -18.92 -3.04 10.23
CA ALA A 335 -20.14 -2.28 10.50
C ALA A 335 -20.10 -0.88 9.87
N THR A 336 -18.93 -0.23 9.85
CA THR A 336 -18.76 1.08 9.20
C THR A 336 -18.96 0.98 7.69
N ASN A 337 -18.33 0.01 7.02
CA ASN A 337 -18.44 -0.11 5.57
C ASN A 337 -19.81 -0.65 5.12
N ARG A 338 -20.32 -1.67 5.82
CA ARG A 338 -21.56 -2.38 5.48
C ARG A 338 -22.81 -1.65 5.97
N ASP A 339 -22.85 -1.20 7.22
CA ASP A 339 -24.09 -0.68 7.80
C ASP A 339 -24.22 0.84 7.64
N PHE A 340 -23.10 1.57 7.55
CA PHE A 340 -23.11 3.04 7.47
C PHE A 340 -22.79 3.57 6.08
N MET A 341 -21.71 3.11 5.44
CA MET A 341 -21.29 3.66 4.15
C MET A 341 -22.08 3.12 2.96
N TRP A 342 -22.40 1.83 2.97
CA TRP A 342 -23.04 1.16 1.84
C TRP A 342 -24.52 1.51 1.70
N ASN A 343 -25.00 1.65 0.47
CA ASN A 343 -26.40 1.94 0.14
C ASN A 343 -27.34 0.71 0.20
N GLY A 344 -26.86 -0.45 0.66
CA GLY A 344 -27.64 -1.69 0.75
C GLY A 344 -27.91 -2.42 -0.57
N ARG A 345 -27.34 -1.96 -1.71
CA ARG A 345 -27.51 -2.63 -3.01
C ARG A 345 -26.31 -3.51 -3.34
N ILE A 346 -26.56 -4.77 -3.68
CA ILE A 346 -25.49 -5.68 -4.11
C ILE A 346 -24.94 -5.23 -5.46
N GLU A 347 -25.74 -5.28 -6.54
CA GLU A 347 -25.32 -4.79 -7.85
C GLU A 347 -25.36 -3.25 -7.92
N GLY A 348 -24.32 -2.66 -8.51
CA GLY A 348 -24.16 -1.20 -8.57
C GLY A 348 -23.99 -0.57 -7.20
N ALA A 349 -23.33 -1.28 -6.28
CA ALA A 349 -23.12 -0.84 -4.91
C ALA A 349 -22.45 0.55 -4.87
N LYS A 350 -22.96 1.42 -4.00
CA LYS A 350 -22.39 2.74 -3.77
C LYS A 350 -22.11 2.93 -2.29
N PHE A 351 -21.06 3.70 -2.02
CA PHE A 351 -20.58 3.96 -0.68
C PHE A 351 -20.46 5.47 -0.48
N GLN A 352 -21.04 5.97 0.60
CA GLN A 352 -20.86 7.36 1.04
C GLN A 352 -19.56 7.53 1.83
N ARG A 353 -19.21 8.79 2.13
CA ARG A 353 -18.03 9.11 2.94
C ARG A 353 -18.13 8.50 4.34
N ILE A 354 -16.97 8.18 4.94
CA ILE A 354 -16.87 7.62 6.30
C ILE A 354 -17.42 8.54 7.39
N ASP A 355 -17.58 9.83 7.10
CA ASP A 355 -18.15 10.84 7.98
C ASP A 355 -19.59 11.23 7.63
N GLY A 356 -20.19 10.63 6.58
CA GLY A 356 -21.49 11.01 6.05
C GLY A 356 -21.53 12.42 5.44
N GLY A 357 -20.38 13.04 5.20
CA GLY A 357 -20.29 14.36 4.59
C GLY A 357 -20.77 14.37 3.14
N GLN A 358 -20.97 15.56 2.59
CA GLN A 358 -21.31 15.70 1.17
C GLN A 358 -20.14 15.25 0.27
N PRO A 359 -20.41 14.54 -0.84
CA PRO A 359 -19.41 14.22 -1.85
C PRO A 359 -18.71 15.49 -2.35
N ASP A 360 -17.39 15.46 -2.40
CA ASP A 360 -16.62 16.50 -3.06
C ASP A 360 -16.71 16.31 -4.57
N GLN A 361 -16.97 17.39 -5.32
CA GLN A 361 -17.13 17.32 -6.77
C GLN A 361 -15.92 16.70 -7.49
N ARG A 362 -14.72 16.83 -6.93
CA ARG A 362 -13.49 16.22 -7.49
C ARG A 362 -13.53 14.70 -7.45
N TRP A 363 -14.24 14.12 -6.47
CA TRP A 363 -14.32 12.70 -6.12
C TRP A 363 -15.76 12.19 -6.06
N LYS A 364 -16.67 12.78 -6.84
CA LYS A 364 -18.12 12.47 -6.83
C LYS A 364 -18.45 10.99 -7.06
N ASP A 365 -17.56 10.28 -7.76
CA ASP A 365 -17.73 8.86 -8.10
C ASP A 365 -17.07 7.92 -7.06
N THR A 366 -16.26 8.47 -6.15
CA THR A 366 -15.57 7.74 -5.07
C THR A 366 -15.65 8.46 -3.72
N PRO A 367 -16.82 9.01 -3.31
CA PRO A 367 -16.95 9.68 -2.02
C PRO A 367 -16.74 8.67 -0.88
N GLY A 368 -17.15 7.43 -1.11
CA GLY A 368 -16.64 6.24 -0.47
C GLY A 368 -16.60 5.03 -1.36
N VAL A 369 -16.02 3.95 -0.82
CA VAL A 369 -15.73 2.73 -1.57
C VAL A 369 -15.90 1.50 -0.67
N LEU A 370 -16.08 0.35 -1.29
CA LEU A 370 -15.96 -0.94 -0.62
C LEU A 370 -14.53 -1.09 -0.08
N TRP A 371 -14.41 -1.51 1.17
CA TRP A 371 -13.11 -1.84 1.76
C TRP A 371 -12.78 -3.29 1.46
N THR A 372 -12.12 -3.51 0.32
CA THR A 372 -11.85 -4.85 -0.23
C THR A 372 -11.12 -5.77 0.76
N SER A 373 -10.31 -5.24 1.68
CA SER A 373 -9.64 -6.04 2.71
C SER A 373 -10.58 -6.71 3.71
N LEU A 374 -11.83 -6.23 3.85
CA LEU A 374 -12.82 -6.79 4.74
C LEU A 374 -13.65 -7.93 4.13
N VAL A 375 -13.57 -8.14 2.81
CA VAL A 375 -14.42 -9.13 2.10
C VAL A 375 -14.16 -10.57 2.56
N LEU A 376 -13.00 -10.84 3.16
CA LEU A 376 -12.69 -12.16 3.73
C LEU A 376 -13.31 -12.39 5.10
N TYR A 377 -13.82 -11.33 5.73
CA TYR A 377 -14.32 -11.33 7.10
C TYR A 377 -15.84 -11.08 7.18
N ASP A 378 -16.50 -10.68 6.08
CA ASP A 378 -17.94 -10.45 6.02
C ASP A 378 -18.54 -10.97 4.69
N GLU A 379 -19.54 -11.85 4.79
CA GLU A 379 -20.17 -12.47 3.62
C GLU A 379 -20.92 -11.47 2.74
N THR A 380 -21.53 -10.44 3.33
CA THR A 380 -22.29 -9.43 2.59
C THR A 380 -21.35 -8.56 1.76
N LEU A 381 -20.27 -8.05 2.36
CA LEU A 381 -19.25 -7.29 1.64
C LEU A 381 -18.58 -8.12 0.54
N ARG A 382 -18.44 -9.44 0.75
CA ARG A 382 -17.96 -10.35 -0.28
C ARG A 382 -18.91 -10.48 -1.46
N LYS A 383 -20.22 -10.64 -1.23
CA LYS A 383 -21.22 -10.65 -2.31
C LYS A 383 -21.23 -9.33 -3.07
N VAL A 384 -21.11 -8.21 -2.37
CA VAL A 384 -20.95 -6.89 -2.99
C VAL A 384 -19.68 -6.84 -3.85
N PHE A 385 -18.56 -7.36 -3.36
CA PHE A 385 -17.31 -7.41 -4.14
C PHE A 385 -17.48 -8.24 -5.42
N GLU A 386 -17.94 -9.48 -5.30
CA GLU A 386 -18.06 -10.43 -6.42
C GLU A 386 -19.03 -9.94 -7.49
N ALA A 387 -20.08 -9.19 -7.11
CA ALA A 387 -21.05 -8.64 -8.05
C ALA A 387 -20.57 -7.38 -8.80
N ASN A 388 -19.54 -6.67 -8.32
CA ASN A 388 -19.14 -5.37 -8.88
C ASN A 388 -17.67 -5.28 -9.32
N HIS A 389 -16.83 -6.22 -8.90
CA HIS A 389 -15.41 -6.20 -9.24
C HIS A 389 -15.23 -6.40 -10.74
N ASN A 390 -14.38 -5.56 -11.35
CA ASN A 390 -14.00 -5.70 -12.76
C ASN A 390 -12.57 -6.26 -12.86
N PRO A 391 -12.40 -7.53 -13.27
CA PRO A 391 -11.09 -8.16 -13.39
C PRO A 391 -10.17 -7.52 -14.44
N ALA A 392 -10.76 -6.90 -15.46
CA ALA A 392 -10.07 -6.26 -16.58
C ALA A 392 -10.00 -4.74 -16.40
N SER A 393 -9.52 -4.29 -15.24
CA SER A 393 -9.40 -2.89 -14.88
C SER A 393 -8.07 -2.60 -14.18
N TRP A 394 -7.72 -1.32 -14.05
CA TRP A 394 -6.53 -0.89 -13.30
C TRP A 394 -6.54 -1.42 -11.85
N GLY A 395 -7.68 -1.30 -11.17
CA GLY A 395 -7.87 -1.88 -9.84
C GLY A 395 -7.77 -3.42 -9.85
N GLY A 396 -8.23 -4.05 -10.94
CA GLY A 396 -8.15 -5.49 -11.18
C GLY A 396 -6.74 -6.04 -11.39
N ILE A 397 -5.78 -5.26 -11.90
CA ILE A 397 -4.37 -5.67 -12.13
C ILE A 397 -3.79 -6.30 -10.89
N SER A 398 -3.86 -5.52 -9.80
CA SER A 398 -3.61 -6.11 -8.50
C SER A 398 -4.86 -6.90 -8.19
N THR A 399 -6.02 -6.33 -7.78
CA THR A 399 -7.17 -6.92 -7.03
C THR A 399 -7.73 -8.30 -7.43
N THR A 400 -7.64 -8.72 -8.69
CA THR A 400 -8.13 -10.06 -9.08
C THR A 400 -7.27 -11.22 -8.54
N PRO A 401 -5.97 -11.35 -8.88
CA PRO A 401 -5.16 -12.52 -8.50
C PRO A 401 -5.00 -12.77 -6.99
N TRP A 402 -4.92 -11.75 -6.12
CA TRP A 402 -4.95 -11.96 -4.66
C TRP A 402 -6.26 -12.58 -4.23
N TYR A 403 -7.40 -12.08 -4.72
CA TYR A 403 -8.68 -12.63 -4.31
C TYR A 403 -8.76 -14.10 -4.70
N LEU A 404 -8.36 -14.44 -5.92
CA LEU A 404 -8.26 -15.82 -6.37
C LEU A 404 -7.29 -16.65 -5.50
N SER A 405 -6.11 -16.11 -5.17
CA SER A 405 -5.09 -16.81 -4.35
C SER A 405 -5.57 -17.14 -2.93
N VAL A 406 -6.43 -16.33 -2.33
CA VAL A 406 -7.01 -16.61 -1.01
C VAL A 406 -8.23 -17.52 -1.08
N GLN A 407 -8.89 -17.63 -2.25
CA GLN A 407 -9.92 -18.66 -2.49
C GLN A 407 -9.30 -20.04 -2.68
N THR A 408 -8.17 -20.15 -3.40
CA THR A 408 -7.49 -21.44 -3.63
C THR A 408 -6.85 -22.00 -2.36
N SER A 409 -6.38 -21.15 -1.45
CA SER A 409 -5.80 -21.55 -0.15
C SER A 409 -6.81 -22.17 0.84
N LYS A 410 -8.11 -22.16 0.50
CA LYS A 410 -9.18 -22.85 1.25
C LYS A 410 -9.51 -24.24 0.71
N ARG A 411 -8.95 -24.62 -0.44
CA ARG A 411 -8.90 -26.02 -0.91
C ARG A 411 -7.67 -26.69 -0.30
#